data_AF-A0A558DBC5-F1
#
_entry.id   AF-A0A558DBC5-F1
#
_cell.length_a   1.000
_cell.length_b   1.000
_cell.length_c   1.000
_cell.angle_alpha   90.00
_cell.angle_beta   90.00
_cell.angle_gamma   90.00
#
_symmetry.space_group_name_H-M   'P 1'
#
loop_
_entity.id
_entity.type
_entity.pdbx_description
1 polymer ?
#
loop_
_entity_poly.entity_id
_entity_poly.type
_entity_poly.pdbx_seq_one_letter_code
_entity_poly.pdbx_strand_id
1 'polypeptide(L)'
;MKSQDIFLLLKLASLAHREAVANRTGDAVVPAGWRDWLADEDSDRGLQRALHDSGAANEADASKVYGVRALADSTGISKTQVGLALQRCFDVGLAKPDRLTGVPRANNKALLEFVVYGLRYVFPAKPGEVTRGIATGLGAPVLEGKLMTAGELVPVWPDPHGSTKGVAVEPLYKTVTSAVRRDSRLYALLALTDAIRLGQPRERNLAAEMLAQMLRDER
;
A
#
# COMPACT_ATOMS: atom_id res chain seq x y z
N MET A 1 -18.68 1.03 1.18
CA MET A 1 -17.20 0.91 1.04
C MET A 1 -16.86 -0.41 0.36
N LYS A 2 -15.91 -0.41 -0.56
CA LYS A 2 -15.35 -1.60 -1.22
C LYS A 2 -13.88 -1.79 -0.83
N SER A 3 -13.34 -2.98 -1.02
CA SER A 3 -11.95 -3.26 -0.63
C SER A 3 -10.92 -2.43 -1.43
N GLN A 4 -11.22 -2.16 -2.71
CA GLN A 4 -10.43 -1.26 -3.57
C GLN A 4 -10.36 0.19 -3.06
N ASP A 5 -11.34 0.62 -2.25
CA ASP A 5 -11.37 1.98 -1.70
C ASP A 5 -10.26 2.11 -0.64
N ILE A 6 -10.08 1.08 0.20
CA ILE A 6 -9.03 1.03 1.21
C ILE A 6 -7.65 0.93 0.56
N PHE A 7 -7.53 0.09 -0.47
CA PHE A 7 -6.30 0.01 -1.26
C PHE A 7 -5.92 1.37 -1.87
N LEU A 8 -6.89 2.09 -2.44
CA LEU A 8 -6.67 3.43 -2.99
C LEU A 8 -6.26 4.44 -1.90
N LEU A 9 -6.88 4.40 -0.72
CA LEU A 9 -6.51 5.28 0.40
C LEU A 9 -5.07 5.05 0.88
N LEU A 10 -4.64 3.79 1.00
CA LEU A 10 -3.25 3.46 1.34
C LEU A 10 -2.27 3.91 0.24
N LYS A 11 -2.69 3.87 -1.03
CA LYS A 11 -1.93 4.46 -2.14
C LYS A 11 -1.80 5.97 -2.03
N LEU A 12 -2.86 6.68 -1.66
CA LEU A 12 -2.80 8.13 -1.46
C LEU A 12 -1.82 8.49 -0.32
N ALA A 13 -1.84 7.72 0.77
CA ALA A 13 -0.88 7.89 1.87
C ALA A 13 0.57 7.61 1.44
N SER A 14 0.81 6.55 0.65
CA SER A 14 2.17 6.27 0.14
C SER A 14 2.70 7.39 -0.76
N LEU A 15 1.85 7.94 -1.63
CA LEU A 15 2.20 9.07 -2.50
C LEU A 15 2.47 10.34 -1.68
N ALA A 16 1.62 10.66 -0.71
CA ALA A 16 1.79 11.85 0.14
C ALA A 16 3.11 11.79 0.93
N HIS A 17 3.47 10.61 1.44
CA HIS A 17 4.78 10.42 2.07
C HIS A 17 5.93 10.63 1.08
N ARG A 18 5.84 10.10 -0.15
CA ARG A 18 6.86 10.30 -1.18
C ARG A 18 7.04 11.79 -1.52
N GLU A 19 5.94 12.53 -1.66
CA GLU A 19 5.95 13.98 -1.87
C GLU A 19 6.62 14.71 -0.70
N ALA A 20 6.25 14.36 0.55
CA ALA A 20 6.84 14.97 1.75
C ALA A 20 8.35 14.68 1.87
N VAL A 21 8.81 13.47 1.54
CA VAL A 21 10.24 13.16 1.54
C VAL A 21 10.96 13.91 0.42
N ALA A 22 10.43 13.92 -0.81
CA ALA A 22 11.03 14.65 -1.93
C ALA A 22 11.18 16.16 -1.62
N ASN A 23 10.18 16.76 -0.97
CA ASN A 23 10.24 18.15 -0.52
C ASN A 23 11.31 18.39 0.56
N ARG A 24 11.63 17.39 1.39
CA ARG A 24 12.69 17.49 2.42
C ARG A 24 14.08 17.23 1.86
N THR A 25 14.24 16.28 0.95
CA THR A 25 15.54 15.84 0.43
C THR A 25 15.98 16.54 -0.84
N GLY A 26 15.07 17.22 -1.55
CA GLY A 26 15.35 17.83 -2.86
C GLY A 26 15.48 16.83 -4.02
N ASP A 27 15.75 15.56 -3.70
CA ASP A 27 15.87 14.45 -4.66
C ASP A 27 14.66 13.51 -4.65
N ALA A 28 14.45 12.84 -5.78
CA ALA A 28 13.47 11.78 -5.93
C ALA A 28 13.85 10.54 -5.12
N VAL A 29 12.95 10.11 -4.24
CA VAL A 29 13.14 8.93 -3.40
C VAL A 29 13.02 7.65 -4.23
N VAL A 30 14.13 6.93 -4.36
CA VAL A 30 14.15 5.57 -4.90
C VAL A 30 13.56 4.62 -3.85
N PRO A 31 12.65 3.69 -4.21
CA PRO A 31 12.14 2.70 -3.26
C PRO A 31 13.29 1.92 -2.62
N ALA A 32 13.38 1.93 -1.28
CA ALA A 32 14.37 1.18 -0.52
C ALA A 32 14.35 -0.32 -0.92
N GLY A 33 15.54 -0.87 -1.15
CA GLY A 33 15.86 -2.06 -1.95
C GLY A 33 15.39 -3.45 -1.45
N TRP A 34 14.27 -3.56 -0.75
CA TRP A 34 13.67 -4.88 -0.50
C TRP A 34 12.81 -5.33 -1.70
N ARG A 35 13.10 -6.52 -2.23
CA ARG A 35 12.39 -7.17 -3.35
C ARG A 35 12.14 -8.64 -3.00
N ASP A 36 10.90 -9.08 -3.09
CA ASP A 36 10.47 -10.49 -2.93
C ASP A 36 9.77 -11.03 -4.18
N TRP A 37 10.23 -10.55 -5.33
CA TRP A 37 9.80 -11.01 -6.65
C TRP A 37 11.01 -11.16 -7.55
N LEU A 38 10.95 -12.14 -8.46
CA LEU A 38 11.95 -12.31 -9.51
C LEU A 38 11.93 -11.09 -10.44
N ALA A 39 13.11 -10.65 -10.89
CA ALA A 39 13.23 -9.56 -11.86
C ALA A 39 12.54 -9.98 -13.16
N ASP A 40 11.58 -9.19 -13.62
CA ASP A 40 10.90 -9.37 -14.90
C ASP A 40 11.35 -8.24 -15.82
N GLU A 41 11.91 -8.57 -16.99
CA GLU A 41 12.62 -7.60 -17.86
C GLU A 41 11.73 -6.41 -18.29
N ASP A 42 10.41 -6.63 -18.40
CA ASP A 42 9.42 -5.58 -18.70
C ASP A 42 9.08 -4.69 -17.50
N SER A 43 9.18 -5.22 -16.27
CA SER A 43 8.89 -4.48 -15.04
C SER A 43 10.01 -3.51 -14.66
N ASP A 44 11.28 -3.91 -14.86
CA ASP A 44 12.45 -3.09 -14.56
C ASP A 44 12.60 -1.95 -15.60
N ARG A 45 12.24 -2.15 -16.88
CA ARG A 45 12.20 -1.07 -17.89
C ARG A 45 11.21 0.05 -17.53
N GLY A 46 10.05 -0.32 -16.96
CA GLY A 46 9.07 0.64 -16.46
C GLY A 46 9.55 1.39 -15.21
N LEU A 47 10.28 0.70 -14.33
CA LEU A 47 10.88 1.28 -13.13
C LEU A 47 11.96 2.32 -13.50
N GLN A 48 12.85 1.98 -14.45
CA GLN A 48 13.91 2.86 -14.93
C GLN A 48 13.35 4.16 -15.54
N ARG A 49 12.27 4.06 -16.34
CA ARG A 49 11.59 5.26 -16.90
C ARG A 49 10.95 6.15 -15.84
N ALA A 50 10.32 5.56 -14.82
CA ALA A 50 9.66 6.31 -13.76
C ALA A 50 10.65 7.07 -12.86
N LEU A 51 11.87 6.54 -12.70
CA LEU A 51 12.94 7.19 -11.94
C LEU A 51 13.52 8.42 -12.66
N HIS A 52 13.56 8.41 -14.00
CA HIS A 52 14.12 9.51 -14.80
C HIS A 52 13.22 10.76 -14.92
N ASP A 53 11.92 10.68 -14.63
CA ASP A 53 10.94 11.78 -14.87
C ASP A 53 10.60 12.59 -13.59
N SER A 54 11.45 12.52 -12.56
CA SER A 54 11.17 13.11 -11.25
C SER A 54 11.86 14.46 -11.07
N GLY A 55 11.33 15.49 -11.74
CA GLY A 55 11.81 16.87 -11.65
C GLY A 55 10.68 17.89 -11.44
N ALA A 56 10.76 18.59 -10.29
CA ALA A 56 10.12 19.86 -9.91
C ALA A 56 8.57 19.97 -9.95
N ALA A 57 8.00 20.11 -8.74
CA ALA A 57 6.57 20.25 -8.49
C ALA A 57 5.97 21.54 -9.06
N ASN A 58 5.01 21.40 -9.97
CA ASN A 58 4.09 22.43 -10.45
C ASN A 58 2.65 21.86 -10.41
N GLU A 59 1.59 22.67 -10.52
CA GLU A 59 0.19 22.16 -10.51
C GLU A 59 -0.07 21.08 -11.59
N ALA A 60 0.62 21.17 -12.73
CA ALA A 60 0.61 20.16 -13.78
C ALA A 60 1.20 18.80 -13.31
N ASP A 61 2.11 18.82 -12.35
CA ASP A 61 2.81 17.66 -11.79
C ASP A 61 1.97 16.92 -10.74
N ALA A 62 1.16 17.66 -9.97
CA ALA A 62 0.21 17.10 -9.03
C ALA A 62 -0.87 16.24 -9.74
N SER A 63 -1.37 16.71 -10.90
CA SER A 63 -2.29 15.95 -11.75
C SER A 63 -1.64 14.71 -12.38
N LYS A 64 -0.34 14.75 -12.69
CA LYS A 64 0.42 13.59 -13.19
C LYS A 64 0.54 12.47 -12.16
N VAL A 65 0.48 12.77 -10.86
CA VAL A 65 0.67 11.76 -9.80
C VAL A 65 -0.65 11.36 -9.14
N TYR A 66 -1.52 12.32 -8.84
CA TYR A 66 -2.78 12.12 -8.12
C TYR A 66 -4.02 12.09 -9.01
N GLY A 67 -3.86 12.38 -10.31
CA GLY A 67 -4.97 12.31 -11.27
C GLY A 67 -5.53 10.90 -11.40
N VAL A 68 -6.82 10.80 -11.75
CA VAL A 68 -7.53 9.50 -11.91
C VAL A 68 -6.78 8.53 -12.82
N ARG A 69 -6.16 9.03 -13.89
CA ARG A 69 -5.35 8.20 -14.80
C ARG A 69 -4.10 7.65 -14.10
N ALA A 70 -3.35 8.48 -13.40
CA ALA A 70 -2.13 8.07 -12.71
C ALA A 70 -2.41 7.10 -11.55
N LEU A 71 -3.49 7.34 -10.81
CA LEU A 71 -3.95 6.42 -9.77
C LEU A 71 -4.39 5.08 -10.37
N ALA A 72 -5.09 5.09 -11.50
CA ALA A 72 -5.46 3.86 -12.21
C ALA A 72 -4.21 3.08 -12.67
N ASP A 73 -3.25 3.77 -13.28
CA ASP A 73 -2.02 3.16 -13.80
C ASP A 73 -1.14 2.59 -12.67
N SER A 74 -1.07 3.26 -11.52
CA SER A 74 -0.26 2.85 -10.38
C SER A 74 -0.90 1.80 -9.47
N THR A 75 -2.23 1.67 -9.47
CA THR A 75 -2.95 0.69 -8.65
C THR A 75 -3.49 -0.49 -9.46
N GLY A 76 -3.69 -0.35 -10.78
CA GLY A 76 -4.41 -1.31 -11.60
C GLY A 76 -5.94 -1.27 -11.44
N ILE A 77 -6.48 -0.30 -10.68
CA ILE A 77 -7.94 -0.04 -10.60
C ILE A 77 -8.35 0.72 -11.88
N SER A 78 -9.51 0.42 -12.47
CA SER A 78 -9.96 1.16 -13.66
C SER A 78 -10.27 2.63 -13.32
N LYS A 79 -10.08 3.53 -14.29
CA LYS A 79 -10.32 4.98 -14.12
C LYS A 79 -11.71 5.28 -13.52
N THR A 80 -12.74 4.62 -14.03
CA THR A 80 -14.11 4.74 -13.51
C THR A 80 -14.21 4.29 -12.05
N GLN A 81 -13.58 3.16 -11.70
CA GLN A 81 -13.58 2.66 -10.33
C GLN A 81 -12.77 3.53 -9.38
N VAL A 82 -11.67 4.15 -9.83
CA VAL A 82 -10.93 5.16 -9.06
C VAL A 82 -11.80 6.38 -8.77
N GLY A 83 -12.46 6.95 -9.78
CA GLY A 83 -13.35 8.10 -9.58
C GLY A 83 -14.48 7.80 -8.60
N LEU A 84 -15.14 6.64 -8.75
CA LEU A 84 -16.19 6.20 -7.83
C LEU A 84 -15.67 5.89 -6.42
N ALA A 85 -14.44 5.38 -6.29
CA ALA A 85 -13.81 5.14 -4.99
C ALA A 85 -13.49 6.45 -4.26
N LEU A 86 -12.91 7.43 -4.96
CA LEU A 86 -12.64 8.76 -4.42
C LEU A 86 -13.93 9.43 -3.94
N GLN A 87 -14.99 9.40 -4.75
CA GLN A 87 -16.28 9.96 -4.36
C GLN A 87 -16.80 9.34 -3.06
N ARG A 88 -16.85 8.00 -2.99
CA ARG A 88 -17.26 7.30 -1.76
C ARG A 88 -16.40 7.67 -0.55
N CYS A 89 -15.09 7.75 -0.73
CA CYS A 89 -14.16 8.10 0.35
C CYS A 89 -14.33 9.55 0.83
N PHE A 90 -14.65 10.49 -0.07
CA PHE A 90 -15.00 11.86 0.29
C PHE A 90 -16.31 11.92 1.06
N ASP A 91 -17.35 11.24 0.57
CA ASP A 91 -18.69 11.24 1.19
C ASP A 91 -18.66 10.75 2.65
N VAL A 92 -17.78 9.79 2.98
CA VAL A 92 -17.63 9.23 4.34
C VAL A 92 -16.46 9.84 5.14
N GLY A 93 -15.77 10.85 4.61
CA GLY A 93 -14.68 11.55 5.30
C GLY A 93 -13.36 10.77 5.46
N LEU A 94 -13.21 9.66 4.72
CA LEU A 94 -11.96 8.89 4.66
C LEU A 94 -10.91 9.51 3.73
N ALA A 95 -11.33 10.39 2.82
CA ALA A 95 -10.45 11.25 2.04
C ALA A 95 -10.98 12.69 2.05
N LYS A 96 -10.14 13.63 1.65
CA LYS A 96 -10.50 15.03 1.39
C LYS A 96 -9.60 15.63 0.30
N PRO A 97 -10.07 16.58 -0.50
CA PRO A 97 -9.18 17.38 -1.32
C PRO A 97 -8.24 18.19 -0.42
N ASP A 98 -6.98 18.26 -0.79
CA ASP A 98 -6.02 19.15 -0.18
C ASP A 98 -6.46 20.60 -0.36
N ARG A 99 -6.27 21.45 0.67
CA ARG A 99 -6.78 22.82 0.64
C ARG A 99 -6.05 23.73 -0.34
N LEU A 100 -4.77 23.47 -0.58
CA LEU A 100 -3.93 24.29 -1.44
C LEU A 100 -3.88 23.74 -2.85
N THR A 101 -3.66 22.43 -2.98
CA THR A 101 -3.39 21.78 -4.28
C THR A 101 -4.62 21.10 -4.88
N GLY A 102 -5.71 20.92 -4.11
CA GLY A 102 -6.94 20.26 -4.57
C GLY A 102 -6.83 18.74 -4.79
N VAL A 103 -5.63 18.16 -4.67
CA VAL A 103 -5.41 16.72 -4.87
C VAL A 103 -6.06 15.89 -3.77
N PRO A 104 -6.52 14.66 -4.05
CA PRO A 104 -7.05 13.77 -3.03
C PRO A 104 -5.98 13.42 -1.97
N ARG A 105 -6.33 13.60 -0.69
CA ARG A 105 -5.56 13.17 0.47
C ARG A 105 -6.37 12.20 1.31
N ALA A 106 -5.74 11.11 1.75
CA ALA A 106 -6.35 10.23 2.73
C ALA A 106 -6.47 10.96 4.08
N ASN A 107 -7.55 10.72 4.80
CA ASN A 107 -7.66 11.11 6.19
C ASN A 107 -7.01 10.01 7.04
N ASN A 108 -5.70 10.12 7.25
CA ASN A 108 -4.90 9.07 7.89
C ASN A 108 -5.37 8.67 9.29
N LYS A 109 -5.94 9.61 10.05
CA LYS A 109 -6.52 9.30 11.36
C LYS A 109 -7.74 8.37 11.23
N ALA A 110 -8.67 8.74 10.35
CA ALA A 110 -9.88 7.95 10.12
C ALA A 110 -9.57 6.62 9.41
N LEU A 111 -8.61 6.62 8.47
CA LEU A 111 -8.13 5.41 7.82
C LEU A 111 -7.51 4.44 8.83
N LEU A 112 -6.61 4.93 9.69
CA LEU A 112 -6.00 4.11 10.74
C LEU A 112 -7.07 3.50 11.66
N GLU A 113 -8.02 4.31 12.14
CA GLU A 113 -9.11 3.85 12.98
C GLU A 113 -9.93 2.75 12.29
N PHE A 114 -10.28 2.96 11.02
CA PHE A 114 -11.02 1.96 10.24
C PHE A 114 -10.20 0.67 10.01
N VAL A 115 -8.91 0.77 9.70
CA VAL A 115 -8.04 -0.40 9.51
C VAL A 115 -7.93 -1.20 10.79
N VAL A 116 -7.68 -0.55 11.93
CA VAL A 116 -7.46 -1.21 13.22
C VAL A 116 -8.74 -1.88 13.76
N TYR A 117 -9.88 -1.20 13.67
CA TYR A 117 -11.10 -1.65 14.35
C TYR A 117 -12.16 -2.25 13.42
N GLY A 118 -12.22 -1.84 12.15
CA GLY A 118 -13.28 -2.24 11.23
C GLY A 118 -12.88 -3.29 10.20
N LEU A 119 -11.66 -3.17 9.65
CA LEU A 119 -11.29 -3.84 8.40
C LEU A 119 -11.34 -5.37 8.48
N ARG A 120 -10.92 -5.96 9.61
CA ARG A 120 -10.98 -7.42 9.83
C ARG A 120 -12.38 -8.01 9.77
N TYR A 121 -13.43 -7.20 10.01
CA TYR A 121 -14.82 -7.65 10.01
C TYR A 121 -15.49 -7.46 8.65
N VAL A 122 -15.14 -6.38 7.95
CA VAL A 122 -15.75 -6.04 6.65
C VAL A 122 -15.03 -6.73 5.48
N PHE A 123 -13.71 -6.93 5.60
CA PHE A 123 -12.87 -7.60 4.62
C PHE A 123 -11.99 -8.65 5.30
N PRO A 124 -12.58 -9.71 5.90
CA PRO A 124 -11.81 -10.73 6.60
C PRO A 124 -10.83 -11.41 5.64
N ALA A 125 -9.58 -11.57 6.07
CA ALA A 125 -8.61 -12.43 5.40
C ALA A 125 -8.66 -13.82 6.04
N LYS A 126 -8.50 -14.86 5.24
CA LYS A 126 -8.37 -16.24 5.72
C LYS A 126 -7.13 -16.89 5.10
N PRO A 127 -6.35 -17.66 5.87
CA PRO A 127 -5.30 -18.50 5.30
C PRO A 127 -5.90 -19.52 4.33
N GLY A 128 -5.33 -19.63 3.15
CA GLY A 128 -5.72 -20.56 2.08
C GLY A 128 -4.73 -21.72 1.94
N GLU A 129 -4.55 -22.19 0.71
CA GLU A 129 -3.59 -23.26 0.40
C GLU A 129 -2.14 -22.78 0.47
N VAL A 130 -1.20 -23.72 0.58
CA VAL A 130 0.23 -23.42 0.51
C VAL A 130 0.59 -23.14 -0.94
N THR A 131 1.13 -21.96 -1.19
CA THR A 131 1.48 -21.50 -2.54
C THR A 131 2.75 -20.65 -2.52
N ARG A 132 3.13 -20.17 -3.71
CA ARG A 132 4.20 -19.21 -3.90
C ARG A 132 3.62 -17.81 -4.06
N GLY A 133 4.28 -16.80 -3.51
CA GLY A 133 3.79 -15.44 -3.53
C GLY A 133 4.75 -14.43 -2.92
N ILE A 134 4.23 -13.22 -2.70
CA ILE A 134 4.92 -12.12 -2.03
C ILE A 134 4.54 -12.17 -0.55
N ALA A 135 5.53 -12.18 0.35
CA ALA A 135 5.30 -12.20 1.80
C ALA A 135 4.43 -11.01 2.24
N THR A 136 3.46 -11.25 3.12
CA THR A 136 2.58 -10.23 3.71
C THR A 136 2.37 -10.52 5.21
N GLY A 137 1.64 -9.66 5.91
CA GLY A 137 1.32 -9.85 7.32
C GLY A 137 2.57 -10.01 8.18
N LEU A 138 2.56 -10.97 9.10
CA LEU A 138 3.73 -11.29 9.93
C LEU A 138 4.96 -11.79 9.15
N GLY A 139 4.75 -12.31 7.93
CA GLY A 139 5.85 -12.73 7.07
C GLY A 139 6.57 -11.57 6.40
N ALA A 140 6.01 -10.36 6.47
CA ALA A 140 6.56 -9.22 5.79
C ALA A 140 7.81 -8.67 6.50
N PRO A 141 8.82 -8.19 5.76
CA PRO A 141 10.05 -7.62 6.32
C PRO A 141 9.82 -6.42 7.21
N VAL A 142 8.72 -5.68 7.00
CA VAL A 142 8.34 -4.57 7.87
C VAL A 142 8.14 -5.01 9.32
N LEU A 143 7.84 -6.29 9.56
CA LEU A 143 7.67 -6.90 10.89
C LEU A 143 8.79 -7.89 11.26
N GLU A 144 9.81 -8.04 10.42
CA GLU A 144 10.92 -8.97 10.66
C GLU A 144 11.68 -8.63 11.94
N GLY A 145 11.95 -9.66 12.75
CA GLY A 145 12.65 -9.51 14.04
C GLY A 145 11.86 -8.77 15.13
N LYS A 146 10.61 -8.35 14.87
CA LYS A 146 9.77 -7.67 15.87
C LYS A 146 8.97 -8.63 16.74
N LEU A 147 8.70 -9.84 16.24
CA LEU A 147 8.03 -10.92 16.96
C LEU A 147 8.68 -12.26 16.62
N MET A 148 8.63 -13.20 17.57
CA MET A 148 9.08 -14.57 17.32
C MET A 148 7.95 -15.36 16.64
N THR A 149 8.19 -15.81 15.41
CA THR A 149 7.27 -16.70 14.70
C THR A 149 7.55 -18.15 15.09
N ALA A 150 6.52 -18.91 15.50
CA ALA A 150 6.64 -20.28 15.97
C ALA A 150 6.80 -21.31 14.82
N GLY A 151 7.73 -21.08 13.88
CA GLY A 151 8.02 -22.01 12.78
C GLY A 151 6.87 -22.22 11.78
N GLU A 152 5.87 -21.33 11.76
CA GLU A 152 4.72 -21.41 10.86
C GLU A 152 5.05 -20.91 9.45
N LEU A 153 4.35 -21.45 8.45
CA LEU A 153 4.39 -20.94 7.08
C LEU A 153 3.90 -19.48 7.08
N VAL A 154 4.69 -18.59 6.48
CA VAL A 154 4.37 -17.17 6.43
C VAL A 154 3.17 -16.89 5.51
N PRO A 155 2.35 -15.87 5.80
CA PRO A 155 1.30 -15.46 4.88
C PRO A 155 1.89 -14.83 3.62
N VAL A 156 1.34 -15.17 2.45
CA VAL A 156 1.77 -14.63 1.15
C VAL A 156 0.56 -14.18 0.34
N TRP A 157 0.70 -13.08 -0.41
CA TRP A 157 -0.18 -12.80 -1.53
C TRP A 157 0.20 -13.71 -2.70
N PRO A 158 -0.69 -14.61 -3.17
CA PRO A 158 -0.38 -15.51 -4.27
C PRO A 158 0.05 -14.73 -5.52
N ASP A 159 1.24 -15.04 -6.03
CA ASP A 159 1.79 -14.38 -7.20
C ASP A 159 2.81 -15.32 -7.88
N PRO A 160 2.67 -15.61 -9.18
CA PRO A 160 3.60 -16.50 -9.91
C PRO A 160 5.06 -16.03 -9.87
N HIS A 161 5.31 -14.74 -9.71
CA HIS A 161 6.65 -14.14 -9.67
C HIS A 161 7.19 -13.94 -8.25
N GLY A 162 6.38 -14.11 -7.21
CA GLY A 162 6.83 -13.95 -5.81
C GLY A 162 7.87 -15.00 -5.44
N SER A 163 8.81 -14.73 -4.53
CA SER A 163 9.86 -15.70 -4.15
C SER A 163 9.57 -16.51 -2.90
N THR A 164 8.55 -16.14 -2.13
CA THR A 164 8.26 -16.75 -0.84
C THR A 164 7.23 -17.88 -0.96
N LYS A 165 7.53 -19.04 -0.35
CA LYS A 165 6.55 -20.13 -0.14
C LYS A 165 5.84 -19.92 1.19
N GLY A 166 4.52 -19.92 1.17
CA GLY A 166 3.73 -19.61 2.34
C GLY A 166 2.25 -19.96 2.18
N VAL A 167 1.45 -19.54 3.16
CA VAL A 167 -0.01 -19.75 3.12
C VAL A 167 -0.67 -18.60 2.37
N ALA A 168 -1.49 -18.92 1.38
CA ALA A 168 -2.18 -17.93 0.56
C ALA A 168 -3.07 -17.01 1.42
N VAL A 169 -3.03 -15.72 1.14
CA VAL A 169 -3.92 -14.71 1.72
C VAL A 169 -4.50 -13.88 0.58
N GLU A 170 -5.83 -13.74 0.56
CA GLU A 170 -6.48 -12.88 -0.43
C GLU A 170 -6.11 -11.40 -0.18
N PRO A 171 -5.45 -10.73 -1.15
CA PRO A 171 -5.13 -9.32 -1.03
C PRO A 171 -6.41 -8.48 -0.98
N LEU A 172 -6.34 -7.28 -0.40
CA LEU A 172 -7.48 -6.35 -0.40
C LEU A 172 -8.02 -6.07 -1.81
N TYR A 173 -7.17 -6.14 -2.83
CA TYR A 173 -7.61 -6.02 -4.20
C TYR A 173 -6.71 -6.85 -5.12
N LYS A 174 -7.28 -7.39 -6.20
CA LYS A 174 -6.63 -8.35 -7.10
C LYS A 174 -5.34 -7.86 -7.78
N THR A 175 -5.10 -6.54 -7.82
CA THR A 175 -3.90 -5.94 -8.41
C THR A 175 -2.89 -5.44 -7.37
N VAL A 176 -3.05 -5.80 -6.09
CA VAL A 176 -2.10 -5.44 -5.03
C VAL A 176 -0.69 -5.92 -5.37
N THR A 177 -0.53 -7.19 -5.77
CA THR A 177 0.80 -7.79 -6.00
C THR A 177 1.59 -7.13 -7.12
N SER A 178 0.92 -6.54 -8.12
CA SER A 178 1.58 -5.78 -9.18
C SER A 178 1.89 -4.34 -8.76
N ALA A 179 0.98 -3.70 -8.00
CA ALA A 179 1.16 -2.33 -7.54
C ALA A 179 2.31 -2.18 -6.52
N VAL A 180 2.46 -3.13 -5.60
CA VAL A 180 3.48 -3.08 -4.54
C VAL A 180 4.91 -3.22 -5.07
N ARG A 181 5.10 -3.80 -6.27
CA ARG A 181 6.45 -3.96 -6.87
C ARG A 181 7.16 -2.64 -7.16
N ARG A 182 6.39 -1.56 -7.28
CA ARG A 182 6.88 -0.22 -7.65
C ARG A 182 6.76 0.77 -6.49
N ASP A 183 6.28 0.33 -5.33
CA ASP A 183 5.97 1.20 -4.20
C ASP A 183 6.17 0.43 -2.87
N SER A 184 7.39 0.50 -2.33
CA SER A 184 7.75 -0.17 -1.09
C SER A 184 7.03 0.39 0.14
N ARG A 185 6.62 1.67 0.11
CA ARG A 185 5.80 2.28 1.17
C ARG A 185 4.40 1.68 1.16
N LEU A 186 3.78 1.57 -0.02
CA LEU A 186 2.48 0.91 -0.20
C LEU A 186 2.53 -0.57 0.21
N TYR A 187 3.60 -1.28 -0.18
CA TYR A 187 3.85 -2.65 0.26
C TYR A 187 3.75 -2.77 1.78
N ALA A 188 4.53 -1.98 2.51
CA ALA A 188 4.58 -2.02 3.97
C ALA A 188 3.24 -1.66 4.61
N LEU A 189 2.55 -0.64 4.10
CA LEU A 189 1.20 -0.28 4.57
C LEU A 189 0.20 -1.43 4.40
N LEU A 190 0.20 -2.11 3.25
CA LEU A 190 -0.68 -3.24 2.97
C LEU A 190 -0.30 -4.48 3.78
N ALA A 191 0.99 -4.75 3.97
CA ALA A 191 1.46 -5.86 4.77
C ALA A 191 1.07 -5.71 6.25
N LEU A 192 1.24 -4.51 6.82
CA LEU A 192 0.78 -4.18 8.18
C LEU A 192 -0.74 -4.30 8.29
N THR A 193 -1.47 -3.91 7.24
CA THR A 193 -2.92 -4.07 7.17
C THR A 193 -3.33 -5.54 7.23
N ASP A 194 -2.62 -6.44 6.54
CA ASP A 194 -2.87 -7.88 6.64
C ASP A 194 -2.47 -8.48 7.99
N ALA A 195 -1.41 -7.98 8.62
CA ALA A 195 -1.06 -8.38 9.99
C ALA A 195 -2.19 -8.01 10.98
N ILE A 196 -2.89 -6.90 10.76
CA ILE A 196 -4.08 -6.52 11.53
C ILE A 196 -5.28 -7.44 11.22
N ARG A 197 -5.46 -7.82 9.94
CA ARG A 197 -6.58 -8.68 9.50
C ARG A 197 -6.45 -10.13 9.99
N LEU A 198 -5.23 -10.65 10.02
CA LEU A 198 -4.93 -12.07 10.28
C LEU A 198 -4.38 -12.35 11.67
N GLY A 199 -3.63 -11.41 12.23
CA GLY A 199 -2.77 -11.68 13.39
C GLY A 199 -3.53 -11.93 14.69
N GLN A 200 -2.82 -12.53 15.65
CA GLN A 200 -3.21 -12.65 17.05
C GLN A 200 -3.19 -11.27 17.76
N PRO A 201 -3.81 -11.12 18.94
CA PRO A 201 -3.88 -9.82 19.62
C PRO A 201 -2.55 -9.06 19.74
N ARG A 202 -1.44 -9.76 20.08
CA ARG A 202 -0.11 -9.15 20.19
C ARG A 202 0.41 -8.62 18.85
N GLU A 203 0.25 -9.42 17.80
CA GLU A 203 0.66 -9.11 16.44
C GLU A 203 -0.12 -7.93 15.86
N ARG A 204 -1.44 -7.92 16.07
CA ARG A 204 -2.31 -6.83 15.64
C ARG A 204 -1.96 -5.52 16.33
N ASN A 205 -1.67 -5.55 17.63
CA ASN A 205 -1.31 -4.34 18.37
C ASN A 205 0.00 -3.75 17.84
N LEU A 206 1.03 -4.58 17.66
CA LEU A 206 2.29 -4.13 17.06
C LEU A 206 2.08 -3.58 15.65
N ALA A 207 1.35 -4.30 14.79
CA ALA A 207 1.08 -3.86 13.43
C ALA A 207 0.29 -2.54 13.39
N ALA A 208 -0.65 -2.35 14.31
CA ALA A 208 -1.41 -1.10 14.46
C ALA A 208 -0.51 0.07 14.88
N GLU A 209 0.41 -0.14 15.82
CA GLU A 209 1.39 0.87 16.24
C GLU A 209 2.32 1.28 15.09
N MET A 210 2.84 0.30 14.36
CA MET A 210 3.71 0.55 13.20
C MET A 210 2.96 1.25 12.06
N LEU A 211 1.73 0.82 11.76
CA LEU A 211 0.88 1.46 10.76
C LEU A 211 0.58 2.91 11.16
N ALA A 212 0.29 3.15 12.45
CA ALA A 212 0.05 4.49 12.97
C ALA A 212 1.29 5.38 12.80
N GLN A 213 2.49 4.87 13.08
CA GLN A 213 3.73 5.60 12.86
C GLN A 213 3.89 5.96 11.37
N MET A 214 3.74 4.97 10.48
CA MET A 214 3.90 5.20 9.04
C MET A 214 2.89 6.20 8.46
N LEU A 215 1.66 6.22 8.97
CA LEU A 215 0.66 7.19 8.54
C LEU A 215 0.86 8.59 9.16
N ARG A 216 1.70 8.73 10.19
CA ARG A 216 2.04 10.03 10.80
C ARG A 216 3.22 10.73 10.12
N ASP A 217 4.15 9.97 9.53
CA ASP A 217 5.37 10.47 8.86
C ASP A 217 5.12 11.33 7.59
N GLU A 218 3.87 11.75 7.35
CA GLU A 218 3.48 12.74 6.33
C GLU A 218 3.63 14.18 6.83
N ARG A 219 3.80 14.39 8.14
CA ARG A 219 3.98 15.72 8.74
C ARG A 219 5.43 16.16 8.80
#